data_AF-A0A5C9B981-F1
#
_entry.id   AF-A0A5C9B981-F1
#
_cell.length_a   1.000
_cell.length_b   1.000
_cell.length_c   1.000
_cell.angle_alpha   90.00
_cell.angle_beta   90.00
_cell.angle_gamma   90.00
#
_symmetry.space_group_name_H-M   'P 1'
#
loop_
_entity.id
_entity.type
_entity.pdbx_description
1 polymer ?
#
loop_
_entity_poly.entity_id
_entity_poly.type
_entity_poly.pdbx_seq_one_letter_code
_entity_poly.pdbx_strand_id
1 'polypeptide(L)'
;MWRLPKPKFKVLMYGPDLPSGGVPGFAHFEPGILVLEGRGYWFTVQFSQVSLDTGGYDGRQWMIAWKSDAGPMKALLQGGDAIDLFIKYAPPELAGQLHLARRARWSGQAGKWLGAAILLILLALLAASLFWATPLR
;
A
#
# COMPACT_ATOMS: atom_id res chain seq x y z
N MET A 1 -17.21 -25.41 -20.54
CA MET A 1 -16.71 -24.91 -19.24
C MET A 1 -16.44 -23.42 -19.38
N TRP A 2 -17.32 -22.57 -18.84
CA TRP A 2 -17.11 -21.12 -18.85
C TRP A 2 -16.03 -20.75 -17.83
N ARG A 3 -14.87 -20.26 -18.27
CA ARG A 3 -13.88 -19.67 -17.37
C ARG A 3 -14.36 -18.25 -17.04
N LEU A 4 -14.74 -18.02 -15.79
CA LEU A 4 -15.00 -16.66 -15.31
C LEU A 4 -13.74 -15.80 -15.55
N PRO A 5 -13.90 -14.52 -15.93
CA PRO A 5 -12.76 -13.64 -16.10
C PRO A 5 -11.98 -13.54 -14.79
N LYS A 6 -10.66 -13.75 -14.86
CA LYS A 6 -9.79 -13.59 -13.68
C LYS A 6 -9.83 -12.13 -13.25
N PRO A 7 -10.03 -11.83 -11.95
CA PRO A 7 -10.03 -10.46 -11.48
C PRO A 7 -8.64 -9.84 -11.72
N LYS A 8 -8.64 -8.71 -12.43
CA LYS A 8 -7.43 -7.93 -12.72
C LYS A 8 -7.42 -6.67 -11.85
N PHE A 9 -6.28 -6.35 -11.27
CA PHE A 9 -6.06 -5.15 -10.47
C PHE A 9 -5.08 -4.22 -11.18
N LYS A 10 -5.35 -2.91 -11.12
CA LYS A 10 -4.53 -1.90 -11.79
C LYS A 10 -3.21 -1.72 -11.06
N VAL A 11 -2.12 -1.71 -11.82
CA VAL A 11 -0.77 -1.51 -11.29
C VAL A 11 0.02 -0.51 -12.10
N LEU A 12 1.03 0.08 -11.46
CA LEU A 12 2.07 0.85 -12.12
C LEU A 12 3.43 0.22 -11.79
N MET A 13 4.08 -0.33 -12.82
CA MET A 13 5.32 -1.10 -12.69
C MET A 13 6.56 -0.23 -12.83
N TYR A 14 7.59 -0.52 -12.03
CA TYR A 14 8.87 0.17 -11.98
C TYR A 14 10.02 -0.84 -11.92
N GLY A 15 11.14 -0.51 -12.55
CA GLY A 15 12.33 -1.33 -12.51
C GLY A 15 13.41 -0.87 -13.49
N PRO A 16 14.57 -1.54 -13.50
CA PRO A 16 15.74 -1.14 -14.30
C PRO A 16 15.48 -1.08 -15.80
N ASP A 17 14.69 -2.02 -16.33
CA ASP A 17 14.39 -2.12 -17.77
C ASP A 17 13.06 -1.45 -18.17
N LEU A 18 12.43 -0.75 -17.22
CA LEU A 18 11.17 -0.06 -17.45
C LEU A 18 11.40 1.44 -17.62
N PRO A 19 10.58 2.13 -18.43
CA PRO A 19 10.55 3.59 -18.50
C PRO A 19 10.48 4.23 -17.10
N SER A 20 11.20 5.34 -16.92
CA SER A 20 11.30 6.04 -15.63
C SER A 20 9.96 6.52 -15.06
N GLY A 21 8.98 6.81 -15.93
CA GLY A 21 7.61 7.17 -15.53
C GLY A 21 6.76 5.99 -15.03
N GLY A 22 7.30 4.78 -15.09
CA GLY A 22 6.59 3.53 -14.82
C GLY A 22 5.74 3.08 -15.99
N VAL A 23 5.32 1.81 -15.95
CA VAL A 23 4.48 1.18 -16.97
C VAL A 23 3.12 0.84 -16.37
N PRO A 24 2.02 1.48 -16.82
CA PRO A 24 0.70 1.12 -16.36
C PRO A 24 0.34 -0.27 -16.88
N GLY A 25 -0.30 -1.06 -16.03
CA GLY A 25 -0.62 -2.43 -16.33
C GLY A 25 -1.70 -3.00 -15.43
N PHE A 26 -1.85 -4.30 -15.53
CA PHE A 26 -2.71 -5.09 -14.68
C PHE A 26 -1.91 -6.22 -14.07
N ALA A 27 -2.38 -6.67 -12.92
CA ALA A 27 -1.89 -7.91 -12.35
C ALA A 27 -3.07 -8.79 -11.92
N HIS A 28 -2.84 -10.10 -11.89
CA HIS A 28 -3.81 -11.09 -11.43
C HIS A 28 -3.10 -12.30 -10.84
N PHE A 29 -3.82 -13.04 -10.01
CA PHE A 29 -3.32 -14.27 -9.41
C PHE A 29 -3.58 -15.48 -10.31
N GLU A 30 -2.58 -16.35 -10.40
CA GLU A 30 -2.72 -17.73 -10.86
C GLU A 30 -2.15 -18.69 -9.80
N PRO A 31 -2.41 -20.01 -9.89
CA PRO A 31 -1.87 -20.95 -8.92
C PRO A 31 -0.35 -20.82 -8.79
N GLY A 32 0.11 -20.41 -7.60
CA GLY A 32 1.53 -20.26 -7.24
C GLY A 32 2.25 -19.01 -7.78
N ILE A 33 1.60 -18.20 -8.62
CA ILE A 33 2.23 -17.07 -9.30
C ILE A 33 1.35 -15.81 -9.35
N LEU A 34 2.01 -14.66 -9.31
CA LEU A 34 1.45 -13.36 -9.64
C LEU A 34 1.87 -13.02 -11.07
N VAL A 35 0.90 -12.75 -11.92
CA VAL A 35 1.14 -12.32 -13.30
C VAL A 35 0.96 -10.81 -13.37
N LEU A 36 1.88 -10.11 -14.02
CA LEU A 36 1.81 -8.68 -14.29
C LEU A 36 1.98 -8.43 -15.80
N GLU A 37 1.08 -7.62 -16.36
CA GLU A 37 0.99 -7.35 -17.80
C GLU A 37 0.88 -5.83 -18.02
N GLY A 38 1.71 -5.25 -18.87
CA GLY A 38 1.56 -3.84 -19.23
C GLY A 38 2.39 -3.46 -20.44
N ARG A 39 1.78 -2.79 -21.44
CA ARG A 39 2.41 -2.22 -22.66
C ARG A 39 3.66 -2.97 -23.17
N GLY A 40 3.53 -4.26 -23.49
CA GLY A 40 4.61 -5.08 -24.05
C GLY A 40 5.54 -5.76 -23.03
N TYR A 41 5.32 -5.52 -21.74
CA TYR A 41 6.01 -6.19 -20.64
C TYR A 41 5.11 -7.24 -19.99
N TRP A 42 5.71 -8.37 -19.67
CA TRP A 42 5.06 -9.51 -19.03
C TRP A 42 5.97 -10.07 -17.95
N PHE A 43 5.47 -10.17 -16.73
CA PHE A 43 6.20 -10.77 -15.61
C PHE A 43 5.35 -11.86 -14.96
N THR A 44 6.00 -12.99 -14.68
CA THR A 44 5.44 -14.08 -13.89
C THR A 44 6.31 -14.25 -12.65
N VAL A 45 5.75 -13.97 -11.48
CA VAL A 45 6.50 -13.93 -10.23
C VAL A 45 5.95 -14.98 -9.29
N GLN A 46 6.80 -15.86 -8.75
CA GLN A 46 6.35 -16.82 -7.73
C GLN A 46 6.00 -16.10 -6.43
N PHE A 47 4.97 -16.56 -5.72
CA PHE A 47 4.57 -15.93 -4.45
C PHE A 47 5.68 -15.90 -3.39
N SER A 48 6.58 -16.89 -3.41
CA SER A 48 7.76 -16.95 -2.55
C SER A 48 8.76 -15.80 -2.78
N GLN A 49 8.73 -15.19 -3.96
CA GLN A 49 9.59 -14.07 -4.35
C GLN A 49 8.89 -12.72 -4.23
N VAL A 50 7.56 -12.73 -4.02
CA VAL A 50 6.76 -11.53 -3.79
C VAL A 50 6.98 -11.06 -2.36
N SER A 51 7.32 -9.79 -2.23
CA SER A 51 7.29 -9.04 -0.98
C SER A 51 6.26 -7.92 -1.07
N LEU A 52 5.41 -7.79 -0.06
CA LEU A 52 4.45 -6.71 0.04
C LEU A 52 4.93 -5.63 0.99
N ASP A 53 4.95 -4.39 0.50
CA ASP A 53 5.32 -3.22 1.27
C ASP A 53 4.20 -2.17 1.24
N THR A 54 4.10 -1.39 2.30
CA THR A 54 3.19 -0.25 2.38
C THR A 54 4.01 1.03 2.41
N GLY A 55 3.84 1.85 1.38
CA GLY A 55 4.53 3.13 1.23
C GLY A 55 3.58 4.32 1.24
N GLY A 56 4.14 5.48 0.91
CA GLY A 56 3.43 6.75 0.84
C GLY A 56 3.27 7.44 2.19
N TYR A 57 3.13 8.77 2.15
CA TYR A 57 2.97 9.63 3.34
C TYR A 57 1.76 9.26 4.22
N ASP A 58 0.75 8.63 3.62
CA ASP A 58 -0.48 8.20 4.28
C ASP A 58 -0.56 6.69 4.53
N GLY A 59 0.46 5.91 4.13
CA GLY A 59 0.49 4.45 4.25
C GLY A 59 -0.59 3.74 3.41
N ARG A 60 -1.18 4.44 2.43
CA ARG A 60 -2.25 3.89 1.58
C ARG A 60 -1.71 3.30 0.28
N GLN A 61 -0.44 3.52 -0.04
CA GLN A 61 0.17 2.97 -1.23
C GLN A 61 0.67 1.56 -0.94
N TRP A 62 0.23 0.60 -1.73
CA TRP A 62 0.63 -0.79 -1.58
C TRP A 62 1.53 -1.16 -2.75
N MET A 63 2.71 -1.69 -2.44
CA MET A 63 3.73 -1.99 -3.42
C MET A 63 4.11 -3.46 -3.35
N ILE A 64 4.11 -4.09 -4.51
CA ILE A 64 4.53 -5.46 -4.72
C ILE A 64 5.98 -5.39 -5.20
N ALA A 65 6.91 -6.00 -4.49
CA ALA A 65 8.32 -6.04 -4.86
C ALA A 65 8.77 -7.46 -5.16
N TRP A 66 9.64 -7.61 -6.15
CA TRP A 66 10.30 -8.86 -6.47
C TRP A 66 11.68 -8.59 -7.08
N LYS A 67 12.50 -9.63 -7.22
CA LYS A 67 13.78 -9.56 -7.93
C LYS A 67 13.62 -10.18 -9.32
N SER A 68 14.11 -9.50 -10.35
CA SER A 68 14.32 -10.05 -11.69
C SER A 68 15.82 -10.14 -11.98
N ASP A 69 16.17 -10.74 -13.12
CA ASP A 69 17.57 -10.83 -13.56
C ASP A 69 18.20 -9.46 -13.82
N ALA A 70 17.39 -8.47 -14.20
CA ALA A 70 17.82 -7.09 -14.40
C ALA A 70 17.94 -6.28 -13.11
N GLY A 71 17.32 -6.75 -12.01
CA GLY A 71 17.41 -6.13 -10.70
C GLY A 71 16.08 -6.05 -9.94
N PRO A 72 15.97 -5.15 -8.95
CA PRO A 72 14.77 -5.03 -8.13
C PRO A 72 13.61 -4.41 -8.91
N MET A 73 12.48 -5.10 -8.95
CA MET A 73 11.26 -4.67 -9.60
C MET A 73 10.20 -4.33 -8.56
N LYS A 74 9.32 -3.38 -8.89
CA LYS A 74 8.21 -2.95 -8.04
C LYS A 74 6.96 -2.74 -8.86
N ALA A 75 5.79 -3.00 -8.29
CA ALA A 75 4.49 -2.67 -8.87
C ALA A 75 3.61 -2.02 -7.79
N LEU A 76 3.23 -0.78 -8.03
CA LEU A 76 2.31 -0.04 -7.17
C LEU A 76 0.88 -0.40 -7.52
N LEU A 77 0.09 -0.88 -6.54
CA LEU A 77 -1.36 -1.05 -6.68
C LEU A 77 -2.01 0.33 -6.79
N GLN A 78 -2.78 0.56 -7.86
CA GLN A 78 -3.38 1.86 -8.15
C GLN A 78 -4.85 1.91 -7.73
N GLY A 79 -5.12 2.69 -6.67
CA GLY A 79 -6.48 2.93 -6.17
C GLY A 79 -6.89 1.98 -5.05
N GLY A 80 -7.89 2.41 -4.27
CA GLY A 80 -8.44 1.62 -3.16
C GLY A 80 -9.12 0.34 -3.65
N ASP A 81 -9.78 0.40 -4.80
CA ASP A 81 -10.41 -0.74 -5.47
C ASP A 81 -9.41 -1.84 -5.84
N ALA A 82 -8.25 -1.47 -6.39
CA ALA A 82 -7.19 -2.42 -6.71
C ALA A 82 -6.65 -3.11 -5.45
N ILE A 83 -6.49 -2.37 -4.36
CA ILE A 83 -6.04 -2.90 -3.07
C ILE A 83 -7.08 -3.85 -2.48
N ASP A 84 -8.36 -3.45 -2.47
CA ASP A 84 -9.44 -4.26 -1.92
C ASP A 84 -9.61 -5.58 -2.70
N LEU A 85 -9.53 -5.52 -4.03
CA LEU A 85 -9.52 -6.71 -4.88
C LEU A 85 -8.28 -7.58 -4.63
N PHE A 86 -7.10 -6.97 -4.53
CA PHE A 86 -5.86 -7.69 -4.24
C PHE A 86 -5.98 -8.47 -2.93
N ILE A 87 -6.45 -7.82 -1.85
CA ILE A 87 -6.65 -8.47 -0.55
C ILE A 87 -7.71 -9.56 -0.63
N LYS A 88 -8.83 -9.31 -1.32
CA LYS A 88 -9.95 -10.25 -1.42
C LYS A 88 -9.57 -11.54 -2.14
N TYR A 89 -8.74 -11.44 -3.18
CA TYR A 89 -8.34 -12.57 -4.02
C TYR A 89 -6.93 -13.08 -3.73
N ALA A 90 -6.25 -12.52 -2.73
CA ALA A 90 -4.92 -12.95 -2.37
C ALA A 90 -4.94 -14.42 -1.93
N PRO A 91 -3.98 -15.21 -2.43
CA PRO A 91 -3.88 -16.60 -2.08
C PRO A 91 -3.29 -16.74 -0.65
N PRO A 92 -3.56 -17.86 0.05
CA PRO A 92 -3.17 -18.06 1.45
C PRO A 92 -1.66 -17.85 1.72
N GLU A 93 -0.81 -18.13 0.74
CA GLU A 93 0.64 -17.97 0.78
C GLU A 93 1.06 -16.52 1.04
N LEU A 94 0.24 -15.55 0.61
CA LEU A 94 0.48 -14.12 0.84
C LEU A 94 -0.22 -13.60 2.10
N ALA A 95 -1.07 -14.40 2.76
CA ALA A 95 -1.88 -13.95 3.90
C ALA A 95 -1.01 -13.40 5.04
N GLY A 96 0.11 -14.05 5.35
CA GLY A 96 1.04 -13.59 6.37
C GLY A 96 1.57 -12.17 6.10
N GLN A 97 1.97 -11.90 4.86
CA GLN A 97 2.46 -10.58 4.45
C GLN A 97 1.33 -9.53 4.44
N LEU A 98 0.13 -9.92 3.99
CA LEU A 98 -1.05 -9.05 4.03
C LEU A 98 -1.40 -8.59 5.45
N HIS A 99 -1.30 -9.48 6.44
CA HIS A 99 -1.57 -9.14 7.84
C HIS A 99 -0.57 -8.11 8.37
N LEU A 100 0.71 -8.25 8.04
CA LEU A 100 1.76 -7.30 8.42
C LEU A 100 1.54 -5.93 7.77
N ALA A 101 1.30 -5.91 6.45
CA ALA A 101 1.00 -4.70 5.70
C ALA A 101 -0.26 -3.98 6.22
N ARG A 102 -1.32 -4.74 6.53
CA ARG A 102 -2.56 -4.17 7.09
C ARG A 102 -2.34 -3.57 8.48
N ARG A 103 -1.51 -4.19 9.33
CA ARG A 103 -1.21 -3.69 10.68
C ARG A 103 -0.43 -2.37 10.63
N ALA A 104 0.54 -2.25 9.72
CA ALA A 104 1.28 -1.02 9.49
C ALA A 104 0.37 0.14 9.05
N ARG A 105 -0.66 -0.14 8.24
CA ARG A 105 -1.65 0.84 7.83
C ARG A 105 -2.50 1.38 9.00
N TRP A 106 -2.87 0.52 9.94
CA TRP A 106 -3.75 0.91 11.06
C TRP A 106 -3.02 1.73 12.14
N SER A 107 -1.76 1.41 12.43
CA SER A 107 -0.97 2.17 13.41
C SER A 107 -0.75 3.62 12.98
N GLY A 108 -0.53 3.87 11.68
CA GLY A 108 -0.33 5.21 11.13
C GLY A 108 -1.55 6.13 11.25
N GLN A 109 -2.76 5.57 11.26
CA GLN A 109 -4.00 6.37 11.40
C GLN A 109 -4.33 6.66 12.86
N ALA A 110 -4.16 5.67 13.75
CA ALA A 110 -4.38 5.87 15.20
C ALA A 110 -3.40 6.89 15.81
N GLY A 111 -2.13 6.86 15.40
CA GLY A 111 -1.12 7.80 15.89
C GLY A 111 -1.40 9.27 15.54
N LYS A 112 -2.02 9.54 14.38
CA LYS A 112 -2.40 10.91 13.97
C LYS A 112 -3.51 11.49 14.84
N TRP A 113 -4.52 10.70 15.18
CA TRP A 113 -5.61 11.13 16.06
C TRP A 113 -5.15 11.34 17.50
N LEU A 114 -4.26 10.48 18.00
CA LEU A 114 -3.64 10.64 19.32
C LEU A 114 -2.79 11.91 19.39
N GLY A 115 -1.98 12.20 18.37
CA GLY A 115 -1.22 13.44 18.28
C GLY A 115 -2.10 14.69 18.26
N ALA A 116 -3.19 14.67 17.49
CA ALA A 116 -4.16 15.76 17.45
C ALA A 116 -4.88 15.97 18.80
N ALA A 117 -5.24 14.88 19.49
CA ALA A 117 -5.86 14.94 20.81
C ALA A 117 -4.91 15.54 21.87
N ILE A 118 -3.64 15.14 21.87
CA ILE A 118 -2.62 15.69 22.79
C ILE A 118 -2.41 17.19 22.52
N LEU A 119 -2.33 17.59 21.25
CA LEU A 119 -2.19 18.99 20.87
C LEU A 119 -3.38 19.85 21.34
N LEU A 120 -4.60 19.33 21.19
CA LEU A 120 -5.82 19.99 21.67
C LEU A 120 -5.82 20.17 23.20
N ILE A 121 -5.39 19.16 23.94
CA ILE A 121 -5.27 19.24 25.41
C ILE A 121 -4.23 20.29 25.81
N LEU A 122 -3.07 20.32 25.15
CA LEU A 122 -2.04 21.34 25.37
C LEU A 122 -2.56 22.75 25.09
N LEU A 123 -3.29 22.95 24.00
CA LEU A 123 -3.91 24.22 23.66
C LEU A 123 -4.94 24.67 24.70
N ALA A 124 -5.77 23.75 25.20
CA ALA A 124 -6.74 24.05 26.26
C ALA A 124 -6.05 24.45 27.58
N LEU A 125 -4.96 23.77 27.95
CA LEU A 125 -4.16 24.12 29.13
C LEU A 125 -3.49 25.49 28.99
N LEU A 126 -2.99 25.83 27.79
CA LEU A 126 -2.38 27.13 27.50
C LEU A 126 -3.42 28.26 27.53
N ALA A 127 -4.61 28.02 27.00
CA ALA A 127 -5.71 28.98 27.09
C ALA A 127 -6.16 29.21 28.54
N ALA A 128 -6.25 28.14 29.34
CA ALA A 128 -6.57 28.23 30.76
C ALA A 128 -5.49 29.01 31.54
N SER A 129 -4.21 28.75 31.29
CA SER A 129 -3.13 29.47 31.98
C SER A 129 -3.11 30.97 31.63
N LEU A 130 -3.35 31.32 30.36
CA LEU A 130 -3.46 32.71 29.92
C LEU A 130 -4.68 33.42 30.54
N PHE A 131 -5.81 32.73 30.68
CA PHE A 131 -7.02 33.28 31.31
C PHE A 131 -6.80 33.60 32.80
N TRP A 132 -6.09 32.74 33.53
CA TRP A 132 -5.75 33.02 34.94
C TRP A 132 -4.63 34.06 35.10
N ALA A 133 -3.74 34.19 34.11
CA ALA A 133 -2.64 35.14 34.14
C ALA A 133 -3.02 36.57 33.67
N THR A 134 -4.24 36.78 33.16
CA THR A 134 -4.75 38.12 32.80
C THR A 134 -5.59 38.69 33.94
N PRO A 135 -5.02 39.51 34.84
CA PRO A 135 -5.83 40.25 35.80
C PRO A 135 -6.71 41.25 35.02
N LEU A 136 -8.04 41.13 35.19
CA LEU A 136 -9.00 42.13 34.73
C LEU A 136 -8.59 43.50 35.31
N ARG A 137 -8.08 44.37 34.45
CA ARG A 137 -7.86 45.79 34.74
C ARG A 137 -8.95 46.60 34.08
#